data_AF-A0A9X2K647-F1
#
_entry.id   AF-A0A9X2K647-F1
#
_cell.length_a   1.000
_cell.length_b   1.000
_cell.length_c   1.000
_cell.angle_alpha   90.00
_cell.angle_beta   90.00
_cell.angle_gamma   90.00
#
_symmetry.space_group_name_H-M   'P 1'
#
loop_
_entity.id
_entity.type
_entity.pdbx_description
1 polymer ?
#
loop_
_entity_poly.entity_id
_entity_poly.type
_entity_poly.pdbx_seq_one_letter_code
_entity_poly.pdbx_strand_id
1 'polypeptide(L)'
;MNLTIDLDSDVPIYQQIRDRVVEAVARGEAKEGDPLPSTRRLATDFGINFHTVNKAYDLLRQEGVIRVNRKSGAVIRRDARSGAPDPGFGEQWHERMRVLLAEASVHGVAHEEILRQCAQVLAGFGQASVPAQGKAGPRHEPAQGKAGPRHEPAPPVPEKAVT
;
A
#
# COMPACT_ATOMS: atom_id res chain seq x y z
N MET A 1 -8.51 -1.41 14.77
CA MET A 1 -7.90 -0.07 14.71
C MET A 1 -8.51 0.79 15.81
N ASN A 2 -7.68 1.27 16.74
CA ASN A 2 -8.11 2.20 17.80
C ASN A 2 -7.51 3.57 17.47
N LEU A 3 -8.36 4.55 17.18
CA LEU A 3 -7.95 5.91 16.85
C LEU A 3 -8.12 6.79 18.09
N THR A 4 -7.17 7.69 18.33
CA THR A 4 -7.23 8.70 19.39
C THR A 4 -7.03 10.09 18.81
N ILE A 5 -7.80 11.06 19.29
CA ILE A 5 -7.71 12.47 18.90
C ILE A 5 -7.56 13.33 20.16
N ASP A 6 -6.93 14.48 19.99
CA ASP A 6 -6.78 15.50 21.02
C ASP A 6 -7.64 16.71 20.64
N LEU A 7 -8.68 16.98 21.42
CA LEU A 7 -9.62 18.07 21.13
C LEU A 7 -9.06 19.45 21.46
N ASP A 8 -7.99 19.52 22.27
CA ASP A 8 -7.37 20.75 22.74
C ASP A 8 -6.12 21.14 21.91
N SER A 9 -5.76 20.31 20.93
CA SER A 9 -4.63 20.54 20.03
C SER A 9 -4.91 21.66 19.01
N ASP A 10 -3.87 22.42 18.66
CA ASP A 10 -3.90 23.41 17.57
C ASP A 10 -4.12 22.76 16.18
N VAL A 11 -3.95 21.44 16.07
CA VAL A 11 -4.18 20.70 14.83
C VAL A 11 -5.68 20.44 14.64
N PRO A 12 -6.29 20.87 13.51
CA PRO A 12 -7.69 20.59 13.23
C PRO A 12 -8.04 19.10 13.31
N ILE A 13 -9.18 18.77 13.95
CA ILE A 13 -9.62 17.38 14.20
C ILE A 13 -9.65 16.50 12.94
N TYR A 14 -10.07 17.05 11.79
CA TYR A 14 -10.10 16.27 10.55
C TYR A 14 -8.69 15.88 10.08
N GLN A 15 -7.66 16.70 10.34
CA GLN A 15 -6.27 16.37 10.04
C GLN A 15 -5.78 15.30 11.00
N GLN A 16 -6.07 15.42 12.30
CA GLN A 16 -5.72 14.38 13.27
C GLN A 16 -6.30 13.01 12.89
N ILE A 17 -7.58 12.93 12.50
CA ILE A 17 -8.19 11.67 12.06
C ILE A 17 -7.45 11.11 10.84
N ARG A 18 -7.16 11.96 9.84
CA ARG A 18 -6.41 11.57 8.65
C ARG A 18 -5.03 11.03 9.03
N ASP A 19 -4.30 11.73 9.88
CA ASP A 19 -2.93 11.38 10.27
C ASP A 19 -2.90 10.07 11.06
N ARG A 20 -3.84 9.87 12.00
CA ARG A 20 -3.96 8.62 12.76
C ARG A 20 -4.30 7.42 11.88
N VAL A 21 -5.14 7.60 10.86
CA VAL A 21 -5.42 6.52 9.88
C VAL A 21 -4.16 6.19 9.09
N VAL A 22 -3.42 7.18 8.59
CA VAL A 22 -2.18 6.96 7.84
C VAL A 22 -1.12 6.27 8.71
N GLU A 23 -0.95 6.70 9.95
CA GLU A 23 -0.03 6.04 10.90
C GLU A 23 -0.43 4.59 11.17
N ALA A 24 -1.72 4.31 11.41
CA ALA A 24 -2.17 2.95 11.68
C ALA A 24 -1.97 2.02 10.46
N VAL A 25 -2.15 2.53 9.24
CA VAL A 25 -1.81 1.81 8.00
C VAL A 25 -0.30 1.57 7.91
N ALA A 26 0.54 2.57 8.21
CA ALA A 26 2.00 2.45 8.20
C ALA A 26 2.51 1.45 9.25
N ARG A 27 1.88 1.38 10.43
CA ARG A 27 2.16 0.38 11.48
C ARG A 27 1.65 -1.03 11.12
N GLY A 28 0.83 -1.16 10.08
CA GLY A 28 0.23 -2.43 9.65
C GLY A 28 -0.97 -2.87 10.48
N GLU A 29 -1.54 -1.97 11.30
CA GLU A 29 -2.76 -2.20 12.08
C GLU A 29 -4.03 -2.20 11.22
N ALA A 30 -3.95 -1.59 10.04
CA ALA A 30 -4.93 -1.69 8.98
C ALA A 30 -4.23 -2.01 7.66
N LYS A 31 -4.78 -2.96 6.92
CA LYS A 31 -4.21 -3.51 5.68
C LYS A 31 -5.11 -3.18 4.50
N GLU A 32 -4.57 -3.30 3.30
CA GLU A 32 -5.36 -3.15 2.08
C GLU A 32 -6.61 -4.05 2.12
N GLY A 33 -7.77 -3.45 1.84
CA GLY A 33 -9.07 -4.12 1.87
C GLY A 33 -9.80 -4.04 3.22
N ASP A 34 -9.13 -3.67 4.31
CA ASP A 34 -9.78 -3.55 5.62
C ASP A 34 -10.80 -2.41 5.61
N PRO A 35 -11.99 -2.60 6.22
CA PRO A 35 -12.98 -1.55 6.35
C PRO A 35 -12.56 -0.55 7.45
N LEU A 36 -12.79 0.73 7.17
CA LEU A 36 -12.73 1.76 8.19
C LEU A 36 -14.07 1.85 8.95
N PRO A 37 -14.06 2.36 10.20
CA PRO A 37 -15.29 2.71 10.89
C PRO A 37 -16.20 3.60 10.03
N SER A 38 -17.52 3.48 10.18
CA SER A 38 -18.41 4.41 9.50
C SER A 38 -18.23 5.83 10.05
N THR A 39 -18.42 6.84 9.21
CA THR A 39 -18.22 8.25 9.60
C THR A 39 -19.14 8.64 10.76
N ARG A 40 -20.36 8.09 10.79
CA ARG A 40 -21.31 8.27 11.90
C ARG A 40 -20.83 7.61 13.19
N ARG A 41 -20.34 6.37 13.12
CA ARG A 41 -19.82 5.67 14.30
C ARG A 41 -18.63 6.43 14.88
N LEU A 42 -17.67 6.80 14.05
CA LEU A 42 -16.46 7.49 14.50
C LEU A 42 -16.78 8.86 15.10
N ALA A 43 -17.76 9.57 14.51
CA ALA A 43 -18.26 10.83 15.06
C ALA A 43 -18.89 10.66 16.44
N THR A 44 -19.71 9.62 16.64
CA THR A 44 -20.28 9.28 17.94
C THR A 44 -19.20 8.90 18.95
N ASP A 45 -18.26 8.03 18.58
CA ASP A 45 -17.20 7.53 19.45
C ASP A 45 -16.31 8.68 19.97
N PHE A 46 -16.11 9.73 19.16
CA PHE A 46 -15.32 10.92 19.53
C PHE A 46 -16.14 12.12 20.00
N GLY A 47 -17.47 12.09 19.91
CA GLY A 47 -18.32 13.22 20.25
C GLY A 47 -18.14 14.44 19.34
N ILE A 48 -17.84 14.24 18.06
CA ILE A 48 -17.56 15.32 17.08
C ILE A 48 -18.60 15.36 15.95
N ASN A 49 -18.59 16.44 15.15
CA ASN A 49 -19.44 16.55 13.98
C ASN A 49 -19.04 15.51 12.90
N PHE A 50 -20.01 14.76 12.37
CA PHE A 50 -19.76 13.78 11.30
C PHE A 50 -19.21 14.40 10.01
N HIS A 51 -19.51 15.68 9.73
CA HIS A 51 -18.92 16.39 8.60
C HIS A 51 -17.40 16.54 8.73
N THR A 52 -16.88 16.64 9.97
CA THR A 52 -15.44 16.65 10.25
C THR A 52 -14.79 15.32 9.88
N VAL A 53 -15.47 14.20 10.19
CA VAL A 53 -15.01 12.86 9.81
C VAL A 53 -15.09 12.66 8.30
N ASN A 54 -16.18 13.10 7.66
CA ASN A 54 -16.31 13.07 6.20
C ASN A 54 -15.15 13.81 5.53
N LYS A 55 -14.82 15.02 6.01
CA LYS A 55 -13.68 15.79 5.51
C LYS A 55 -12.37 15.02 5.62
N ALA A 56 -12.13 14.34 6.74
CA ALA A 56 -10.93 13.49 6.91
C ALA A 56 -10.91 12.34 5.89
N TYR A 57 -12.04 11.67 5.67
CA TYR A 57 -12.14 10.55 4.74
C TYR A 57 -12.04 11.01 3.28
N ASP A 58 -12.56 12.19 2.95
CA ASP A 58 -12.41 12.78 1.63
C ASP A 58 -10.94 13.09 1.32
N LEU A 59 -10.16 13.60 2.28
CA LEU A 59 -8.72 13.81 2.13
C LEU A 59 -7.98 12.48 1.92
N LEU A 60 -8.23 11.48 2.77
CA LEU A 60 -7.64 10.14 2.63
C LEU A 60 -7.97 9.51 1.26
N ARG A 61 -9.17 9.78 0.72
CA ARG A 61 -9.59 9.31 -0.61
C ARG A 61 -8.82 10.05 -1.71
N GLN A 62 -8.68 11.36 -1.61
CA GLN A 62 -7.93 12.18 -2.57
C GLN A 62 -6.45 11.79 -2.61
N GLU A 63 -5.88 11.47 -1.46
CA GLU A 63 -4.50 10.97 -1.32
C GLU A 63 -4.33 9.50 -1.75
N GLY A 64 -5.42 8.82 -2.14
CA GLY A 64 -5.37 7.44 -2.62
C GLY A 64 -5.14 6.38 -1.55
N VAL A 65 -5.19 6.76 -0.26
CA VAL A 65 -5.03 5.86 0.90
C VAL A 65 -6.27 4.99 1.08
N ILE A 66 -7.46 5.54 0.85
CA ILE A 66 -8.74 4.83 0.96
C ILE A 66 -9.53 4.89 -0.34
N ARG A 67 -10.49 3.98 -0.48
CA ARG A 67 -11.55 4.04 -1.49
C ARG A 67 -12.91 3.89 -0.81
N VAL A 68 -13.92 4.54 -1.36
CA VAL A 68 -15.29 4.48 -0.82
C VAL A 68 -16.12 3.56 -1.71
N ASN A 69 -16.70 2.52 -1.12
CA ASN A 69 -17.63 1.61 -1.77
C ASN A 69 -19.06 1.89 -1.25
N ARG A 70 -20.03 1.96 -2.17
CA ARG A 70 -21.45 2.20 -1.84
C ARG A 70 -22.04 1.18 -0.86
N LYS A 71 -21.54 -0.07 -0.84
CA LYS A 71 -22.03 -1.14 0.04
C LYS A 71 -21.22 -1.30 1.34
N SER A 72 -19.92 -1.05 1.28
CA SER A 72 -18.98 -1.37 2.38
C SER A 72 -18.47 -0.13 3.13
N GLY A 73 -18.80 1.08 2.67
CA GLY A 73 -18.25 2.30 3.21
C GLY A 73 -16.79 2.52 2.77
N ALA A 74 -16.01 3.20 3.61
CA ALA A 74 -14.59 3.46 3.36
C ALA A 74 -13.76 2.20 3.64
N VAL A 75 -12.85 1.86 2.72
CA VAL A 75 -11.91 0.74 2.87
C VAL A 75 -10.50 1.19 2.51
N ILE A 76 -9.48 0.62 3.15
CA ILE A 76 -8.08 0.90 2.83
C ILE A 76 -7.80 0.46 1.39
N ARG A 77 -7.27 1.37 0.59
CA ARG A 77 -6.88 1.11 -0.80
C ARG A 77 -5.42 0.68 -0.90
N ARG A 78 -4.53 1.22 -0.07
CA ARG A 78 -3.10 0.94 -0.12
C ARG A 78 -2.52 0.79 1.28
N ASP A 79 -1.57 -0.13 1.42
CA ASP A 79 -0.70 -0.28 2.59
C ASP A 79 0.77 -0.40 2.16
N ALA A 80 1.68 -0.63 3.11
CA ALA A 80 3.12 -0.74 2.86
C ALA A 80 3.52 -1.85 1.85
N ARG A 81 2.62 -2.80 1.53
CA ARG A 81 2.83 -3.90 0.58
C ARG A 81 2.22 -3.65 -0.79
N SER A 82 1.47 -2.57 -1.00
CA SER A 82 0.77 -2.28 -2.25
C SER A 82 1.69 -1.85 -3.42
N GLY A 83 3.01 -2.00 -3.30
CA GLY A 83 3.97 -1.71 -4.37
C GLY A 83 4.21 -0.21 -4.60
N ALA A 84 4.70 0.13 -5.80
CA ALA A 84 5.12 1.49 -6.15
C ALA A 84 4.00 2.53 -5.99
N PRO A 85 4.28 3.73 -5.46
CA PRO A 85 3.26 4.75 -5.19
C PRO A 85 2.55 5.21 -6.47
N ASP A 86 1.41 5.89 -6.31
CA ASP A 86 0.70 6.48 -7.46
C ASP A 86 1.59 7.53 -8.17
N PRO A 87 1.45 7.73 -9.50
CA PRO A 87 2.25 8.69 -10.25
C PRO A 87 2.21 10.10 -9.64
N GLY A 88 3.36 10.78 -9.62
CA GLY A 88 3.48 12.13 -9.06
C GLY A 88 3.58 12.19 -7.53
N PHE A 89 3.23 11.12 -6.80
CA PHE A 89 3.40 11.09 -5.35
C PHE A 89 4.86 11.28 -4.93
N GLY A 90 5.81 10.66 -5.66
CA GLY A 90 7.24 10.78 -5.36
C GLY A 90 7.76 12.22 -5.43
N GLU A 91 7.33 12.99 -6.43
CA GLU A 91 7.70 14.41 -6.60
C GLU A 91 7.06 15.27 -5.50
N GLN A 92 5.77 15.08 -5.24
CA GLN A 92 5.05 15.79 -4.18
C GLN A 92 5.62 15.48 -2.79
N TRP A 93 5.98 14.22 -2.55
CA TRP A 93 6.65 13.79 -1.33
C TRP A 93 8.01 14.45 -1.18
N HIS A 94 8.81 14.47 -2.24
CA HIS A 94 10.13 15.10 -2.24
C HIS A 94 10.03 16.59 -1.90
N GLU A 95 9.07 17.32 -2.48
CA GLU A 95 8.87 18.75 -2.18
C GLU A 95 8.45 18.98 -0.73
N ARG A 96 7.49 18.19 -0.22
CA ARG A 96 7.08 18.27 1.20
C ARG A 96 8.25 17.98 2.14
N MET A 97 9.02 16.93 1.85
CA MET A 97 10.19 16.55 2.63
C MET A 97 11.25 17.65 2.61
N ARG A 98 11.52 18.24 1.45
CA ARG A 98 12.48 19.35 1.29
C ARG A 98 12.14 20.51 2.24
N VAL A 99 10.87 20.93 2.31
CA VAL A 99 10.44 22.03 3.19
C VAL A 99 10.62 21.65 4.67
N LEU A 100 10.19 20.46 5.08
CA LEU A 100 10.32 19.98 6.47
C LEU A 100 11.79 19.91 6.93
N LEU A 101 12.68 19.40 6.07
CA LEU A 101 14.11 19.31 6.37
C LEU A 101 14.77 20.69 6.40
N ALA A 102 14.34 21.62 5.53
CA ALA A 102 14.81 23.00 5.56
C ALA A 102 14.41 23.70 6.87
N GLU A 103 13.19 23.49 7.34
CA GLU A 103 12.71 24.01 8.64
C GLU A 103 13.58 23.50 9.80
N ALA A 104 13.77 22.18 9.91
CA ALA A 104 14.66 21.59 10.91
C ALA A 104 16.09 22.16 10.85
N SER A 105 16.59 22.41 9.63
CA SER A 105 17.93 22.96 9.43
C SER A 105 18.05 24.42 9.89
N VAL A 106 17.04 25.26 9.61
CA VAL A 106 17.01 26.67 10.05
C VAL A 106 16.91 26.78 11.57
N HIS A 107 16.27 25.80 12.22
CA HIS A 107 16.21 25.69 13.67
C HIS A 107 17.47 25.05 14.31
N GLY A 108 18.50 24.74 13.52
CA GLY A 108 19.79 24.28 14.01
C GLY A 108 19.85 22.80 14.40
N VAL A 109 18.90 21.99 13.96
CA VAL A 109 18.96 20.53 14.16
C VAL A 109 20.09 19.97 13.29
N ALA A 110 21.04 19.26 13.90
CA ALA A 110 22.16 18.67 13.19
C ALA A 110 21.68 17.62 12.17
N HIS A 111 22.33 17.55 11.00
CA HIS A 111 21.97 16.60 9.94
C HIS A 111 21.97 15.14 10.42
N GLU A 112 22.94 14.76 11.25
CA GLU A 112 23.02 13.41 11.83
C GLU A 112 21.83 13.11 12.75
N GLU A 113 21.38 14.11 13.52
CA GLU A 113 20.23 13.99 14.40
C GLU A 113 18.93 13.86 13.60
N ILE A 114 18.76 14.62 12.52
CA ILE A 114 17.64 14.48 11.59
C ILE A 114 17.57 13.04 11.05
N LEU A 115 18.68 12.52 10.54
CA LEU A 115 18.75 11.16 10.00
C LEU A 115 18.43 10.10 11.08
N ARG A 116 18.94 10.30 12.30
CA ARG A 116 18.66 9.42 13.45
C ARG A 116 17.18 9.41 13.80
N GLN A 117 16.54 10.59 13.85
CA GLN A 117 15.10 10.73 14.11
C GLN A 117 14.25 10.08 13.02
N CYS A 118 14.58 10.30 11.75
CA CYS A 118 13.92 9.64 10.63
C CYS A 118 14.01 8.11 10.74
N ALA A 119 15.19 7.56 11.02
CA ALA A 119 15.39 6.13 11.21
C ALA A 119 14.57 5.57 12.38
N GLN A 120 14.54 6.29 13.51
CA GLN A 120 13.76 5.90 14.69
C GLN A 120 12.25 5.89 14.42
N VAL A 121 11.73 6.90 13.71
CA VAL A 121 10.31 6.97 13.34
C VAL A 121 9.94 5.85 12.37
N LEU A 122 10.76 5.63 11.34
CA LEU A 122 10.54 4.56 10.35
C LEU A 122 10.59 3.17 10.99
N ALA A 123 11.45 2.95 11.99
CA ALA A 123 11.49 1.70 12.74
C ALA A 123 10.20 1.42 13.54
N GLY A 124 9.44 2.46 13.87
CA GLY A 124 8.12 2.36 14.50
C GLY A 124 6.99 1.97 13.52
N PHE A 125 7.24 2.00 12.21
CA PHE A 125 6.31 1.54 11.19
C PHE A 125 6.64 0.09 10.82
N GLY A 126 5.61 -0.70 10.49
CA GLY A 126 5.78 -2.12 10.17
C GLY A 126 6.65 -2.28 8.92
N GLN A 127 7.66 -3.17 8.97
CA GLN A 127 8.53 -3.37 7.82
C GLN A 127 7.70 -3.80 6.59
N ALA A 128 7.84 -3.05 5.49
CA ALA A 128 7.56 -3.60 4.18
C ALA A 128 8.57 -4.73 3.97
N SER A 129 8.14 -5.98 4.17
CA SER A 129 8.86 -7.10 3.58
C SER A 129 8.80 -6.88 2.08
N VAL A 130 9.87 -6.31 1.51
CA VAL A 130 10.09 -6.26 0.07
C VAL A 130 9.83 -7.67 -0.46
N PRO A 131 8.92 -7.89 -1.42
CA PRO A 131 8.84 -9.19 -2.05
C PRO A 131 10.21 -9.43 -2.68
N ALA A 132 10.91 -10.45 -2.18
CA ALA A 132 12.20 -10.87 -2.69
C ALA A 132 12.12 -10.90 -4.21
N GLN A 133 12.93 -10.06 -4.86
CA GLN A 133 13.11 -10.11 -6.30
C GLN A 133 13.43 -11.55 -6.65
N GLY A 134 12.51 -12.19 -7.38
CA GLY A 134 12.73 -13.50 -7.94
C GLY A 134 14.01 -13.44 -8.76
N LYS A 135 15.07 -14.12 -8.30
CA LYS A 135 16.22 -14.41 -9.13
C LYS A 135 15.69 -15.16 -10.34
N ALA A 136 15.64 -14.49 -11.49
CA ALA A 136 15.60 -15.17 -12.78
C ALA A 136 16.92 -15.95 -12.91
N GLY A 137 16.89 -17.20 -12.43
CA GLY A 137 17.95 -18.17 -12.65
C GLY A 137 17.98 -18.57 -14.13
N PRO A 138 19.17 -18.81 -14.69
CA PRO A 138 19.36 -18.94 -16.12
C PRO A 138 18.73 -20.23 -16.67
N ARG A 139 18.27 -20.15 -17.92
CA ARG A 139 17.80 -21.28 -18.73
C ARG A 139 18.81 -22.43 -18.67
N HIS A 140 18.40 -23.55 -18.09
CA HIS A 140 19.06 -24.83 -18.29
C HIS A 140 18.43 -25.54 -19.48
N GLU A 141 19.11 -25.45 -20.61
CA GLU A 141 19.08 -26.48 -21.65
C GLU A 141 19.91 -27.68 -21.17
N PRO A 142 19.49 -28.92 -21.46
CA PRO A 142 20.49 -29.87 -21.92
C PRO A 142 20.02 -30.75 -23.09
N ALA A 143 20.80 -30.68 -24.16
CA ALA A 143 21.56 -31.76 -24.79
C ALA A 143 20.86 -33.08 -25.20
N GLN A 144 21.12 -33.38 -26.48
CA GLN A 144 20.86 -34.58 -27.28
C GLN A 144 21.41 -35.89 -26.69
N GLY A 145 20.77 -37.03 -27.02
CA GLY A 145 21.36 -38.36 -26.77
C GLY A 145 20.61 -39.60 -27.30
N LYS A 146 20.76 -39.89 -28.60
CA LYS A 146 20.90 -41.21 -29.28
C LYS A 146 19.69 -42.15 -29.54
N ALA A 147 19.70 -42.68 -30.78
CA ALA A 147 18.81 -43.66 -31.44
C ALA A 147 18.88 -45.08 -30.84
N GLY A 148 17.78 -45.85 -30.72
CA GLY A 148 17.09 -46.70 -31.73
C GLY A 148 16.83 -48.11 -31.11
N PRO A 149 16.15 -49.11 -31.73
CA PRO A 149 15.56 -49.18 -33.07
C PRO A 149 14.09 -49.69 -33.19
N ARG A 150 13.49 -49.35 -34.34
CA ARG A 150 12.48 -50.05 -35.19
C ARG A 150 11.56 -51.13 -34.60
N HIS A 151 10.24 -50.89 -34.72
CA HIS A 151 9.30 -51.91 -35.22
C HIS A 151 8.09 -51.24 -35.92
N GLU A 152 7.96 -51.48 -37.22
CA GLU A 152 6.77 -51.28 -38.08
C GLU A 152 6.40 -52.71 -38.55
N PRO A 153 5.11 -53.15 -38.66
CA PRO A 153 4.08 -52.67 -39.62
C PRO A 153 2.63 -52.71 -39.03
N ALA A 154 1.49 -52.42 -39.66
CA ALA A 154 1.02 -52.26 -41.06
C ALA A 154 -0.27 -51.37 -41.05
N PRO A 155 -0.77 -50.86 -42.20
CA PRO A 155 -1.87 -49.89 -42.25
C PRO A 155 -3.27 -50.52 -42.36
N PRO A 156 -4.35 -49.88 -41.88
CA PRO A 156 -5.71 -50.21 -42.29
C PRO A 156 -6.26 -49.30 -43.41
N VAL A 157 -6.61 -49.98 -44.50
CA VAL A 157 -7.62 -49.82 -45.59
C VAL A 157 -8.49 -48.54 -45.68
N PRO A 158 -8.73 -47.99 -46.90
CA PRO A 158 -9.61 -46.84 -47.12
C PRO A 158 -11.11 -47.20 -47.05
N GLU A 159 -11.91 -46.32 -46.44
CA GLU A 159 -13.38 -46.37 -46.45
C GLU A 159 -13.92 -45.78 -47.77
N LYS A 160 -14.74 -46.56 -48.47
CA LYS A 160 -15.38 -46.21 -49.74
C LYS A 160 -16.64 -45.37 -49.50
N ALA A 161 -16.87 -44.42 -50.40
CA ALA A 161 -18.09 -43.65 -50.57
C ALA A 161 -19.35 -44.51 -50.81
N VAL A 162 -20.45 -44.15 -50.15
CA VAL A 162 -21.88 -44.43 -50.41
C VAL A 162 -22.63 -43.37 -49.57
N THR A 163 -23.50 -42.46 -50.02
CA THR A 163 -24.33 -42.25 -51.22
C THR A 163 -24.46 -40.74 -51.44
#